data_AF-A0A4S1ZHS3-F1
#
_entry.id   AF-A0A4S1ZHS3-F1
#
_cell.length_a   1.000
_cell.length_b   1.000
_cell.length_c   1.000
_cell.angle_alpha   90.00
_cell.angle_beta   90.00
_cell.angle_gamma   90.00
#
_symmetry.space_group_name_H-M   'P 1'
#
loop_
_entity.id
_entity.type
_entity.pdbx_description
1 polymer ?
#
loop_
_entity_poly.entity_id
_entity_poly.type
_entity_poly.pdbx_seq_one_letter_code
_entity_poly.pdbx_strand_id
1 'polypeptide(L)'
;MNITELRQKLRYDGEHPKCKRCGKEIYIPIPPEELQKQWGIFAWTAFVKQYIKHHGWYELDNLNGNIVCDRCLCITDIPNNIMLKSYDEWIKKYKEWRQGTTKRII
;
A
#
# COMPACT_ATOMS: atom_id res chain seq x y z
N MET A 1 19.00 18.79 9.11
CA MET A 1 17.71 18.30 8.59
C MET A 1 16.62 19.27 9.04
N ASN A 2 15.95 19.94 8.11
CA ASN A 2 14.95 20.96 8.44
C ASN A 2 13.57 20.33 8.76
N ILE A 3 12.65 21.11 9.32
CA ILE A 3 11.30 20.66 9.71
C ILE A 3 10.51 20.04 8.54
N THR A 4 10.73 20.52 7.31
CA THR A 4 10.08 20.01 6.11
C THR A 4 10.62 18.63 5.73
N GLU A 5 11.94 18.45 5.78
CA GLU A 5 12.61 17.15 5.57
C GLU A 5 12.24 16.14 6.67
N LEU A 6 12.16 16.61 7.92
CA LEU A 6 11.74 15.81 9.06
C LEU A 6 10.30 15.32 8.89
N ARG A 7 9.38 16.21 8.48
CA ARG A 7 7.97 15.88 8.20
C ARG A 7 7.81 14.94 7.01
N GLN A 8 8.65 15.06 5.99
CA GLN A 8 8.68 14.11 4.88
C GLN A 8 9.14 12.72 5.36
N LYS A 9 10.21 12.65 6.16
CA LYS A 9 10.66 11.40 6.80
C LYS A 9 9.63 10.76 7.72
N LEU A 10 8.99 11.55 8.59
CA LEU A 10 7.94 11.06 9.49
C LEU A 10 6.69 10.56 8.73
N ARG A 11 6.40 11.09 7.53
CA ARG A 11 5.37 10.50 6.64
C ARG A 11 5.79 9.15 6.03
N TYR A 12 7.09 8.84 6.01
CA TYR A 12 7.64 7.56 5.58
C TYR A 12 7.78 6.54 6.73
N ASP A 13 7.63 6.96 7.99
CA ASP A 13 7.73 6.06 9.16
C ASP A 13 6.46 5.20 9.40
N GLY A 14 5.49 5.23 8.49
CA GLY A 14 4.39 4.26 8.52
C GLY A 14 4.91 2.87 8.16
N GLU A 15 4.60 1.87 8.98
CA GLU A 15 5.06 0.50 8.77
C GLU A 15 4.64 -0.02 7.38
N HIS A 16 5.63 -0.28 6.51
CA HIS A 16 5.39 -0.86 5.21
C HIS A 16 5.05 -2.34 5.34
N PRO A 17 4.08 -2.87 4.56
CA PRO A 17 3.77 -4.28 4.62
C PRO A 17 4.99 -5.13 4.28
N LYS A 18 5.23 -6.15 5.09
CA LYS A 18 6.33 -7.11 4.91
C LYS A 18 5.78 -8.49 4.60
N CYS A 19 6.43 -9.18 3.69
CA CYS A 19 6.13 -10.58 3.44
C CYS A 19 6.50 -11.40 4.67
N LYS A 20 5.53 -12.13 5.22
CA LYS A 20 5.73 -12.95 6.43
C LYS A 20 6.80 -14.03 6.27
N ARG A 21 7.06 -14.47 5.04
CA ARG A 21 8.00 -15.57 4.72
C ARG A 21 9.41 -15.08 4.42
N CYS A 22 9.58 -14.13 3.50
CA CYS A 22 10.91 -13.68 3.06
C CYS A 22 11.33 -12.31 3.61
N GLY A 23 10.46 -11.62 4.37
CA GLY A 23 10.76 -10.31 4.94
C GLY A 23 10.84 -9.17 3.93
N LYS A 24 10.70 -9.44 2.62
CA LYS A 24 10.62 -8.40 1.58
C LYS A 24 9.55 -7.40 1.98
N GLU A 25 9.83 -6.11 1.78
CA GLU A 25 8.89 -5.03 2.05
C GLU A 25 8.32 -4.50 0.74
N ILE A 26 7.07 -4.04 0.77
CA ILE A 26 6.48 -3.28 -0.31
C ILE A 26 6.37 -1.82 0.11
N TYR A 27 7.09 -0.96 -0.60
CA TYR A 27 7.12 0.47 -0.32
C TYR A 27 5.80 1.13 -0.74
N ILE A 28 5.11 1.76 0.21
CA ILE A 28 3.85 2.46 -0.03
C ILE A 28 3.97 3.91 0.49
N PRO A 29 4.38 4.86 -0.35
CA PRO A 29 4.43 6.26 0.02
C PRO A 29 3.06 6.78 0.46
N ILE A 30 3.01 7.44 1.60
CA ILE A 30 1.78 7.97 2.18
C ILE A 30 1.50 9.38 1.62
N PRO A 31 0.38 9.60 0.91
CA PRO A 31 -0.01 10.92 0.42
C PRO A 31 -0.44 11.84 1.57
N PRO A 32 -0.49 13.17 1.37
CA PRO A 32 -1.01 14.09 2.38
C PRO A 32 -2.42 13.69 2.85
N GLU A 33 -2.73 13.84 4.13
CA GLU A 33 -4.03 13.45 4.71
C GLU A 33 -5.23 14.10 4.00
N GLU A 34 -5.13 15.39 3.68
CA GLU A 34 -6.16 16.12 2.93
C GLU A 34 -6.48 15.47 1.57
N LEU A 35 -5.46 14.93 0.92
CA LEU A 35 -5.63 14.24 -0.36
C LEU A 35 -6.29 12.87 -0.18
N GLN A 36 -5.93 12.15 0.89
CA GLN A 36 -6.60 10.90 1.27
C GLN A 36 -8.09 11.11 1.50
N LYS A 37 -8.46 12.14 2.27
CA LYS A 37 -9.86 12.52 2.54
C LYS A 37 -10.62 12.86 1.25
N GLN A 38 -10.03 13.64 0.34
CA GLN A 38 -10.63 13.96 -0.95
C GLN A 38 -10.88 12.74 -1.84
N TRP A 39 -10.04 11.71 -1.74
CA TRP A 39 -10.25 10.45 -2.47
C TRP A 39 -11.31 9.55 -1.83
N GLY A 40 -11.80 9.90 -0.64
CA GLY A 40 -12.68 9.06 0.17
C GLY A 40 -11.92 7.96 0.91
N ILE A 41 -10.59 8.04 1.03
CA ILE A 41 -9.79 7.12 1.85
C ILE A 41 -9.89 7.60 3.29
N PHE A 42 -10.85 7.05 4.02
CA PHE A 42 -11.03 7.33 5.45
C PHE A 42 -10.21 6.38 6.34
N ALA A 43 -9.71 5.27 5.78
CA ALA A 43 -8.88 4.29 6.46
C ALA A 43 -7.69 3.87 5.58
N TRP A 44 -6.49 4.36 5.91
CA TRP A 44 -5.26 4.05 5.18
C TRP A 44 -4.95 2.55 5.15
N THR A 45 -5.27 1.82 6.23
CA THR A 45 -5.11 0.37 6.32
C THR A 45 -5.91 -0.39 5.26
N ALA A 46 -7.13 0.05 4.96
CA ALA A 46 -7.95 -0.55 3.90
C ALA A 46 -7.33 -0.32 2.52
N PHE A 47 -6.80 0.89 2.26
CA PHE A 47 -6.06 1.18 1.04
C PHE A 47 -4.83 0.28 0.90
N VAL A 48 -4.03 0.12 1.96
CA VAL A 48 -2.83 -0.72 1.97
C VAL A 48 -3.16 -2.17 1.59
N LYS A 49 -4.21 -2.76 2.18
CA LYS A 49 -4.65 -4.14 1.85
C LYS A 49 -5.02 -4.33 0.38
N GLN A 50 -5.49 -3.30 -0.28
CA GLN A 50 -5.84 -3.36 -1.70
C GLN A 50 -4.62 -3.09 -2.57
N TYR A 51 -3.78 -2.13 -2.17
CA TYR A 51 -2.52 -1.82 -2.84
C TYR A 51 -1.63 -3.06 -2.99
N ILE A 52 -1.45 -3.85 -1.92
CA ILE A 52 -0.65 -5.07 -1.97
C ILE A 52 -1.19 -6.06 -3.02
N LYS A 53 -2.52 -6.23 -3.12
CA LYS A 53 -3.17 -7.12 -4.10
C LYS A 53 -2.90 -6.69 -5.53
N HIS A 54 -2.98 -5.38 -5.82
CA HIS A 54 -2.61 -4.83 -7.13
C HIS A 54 -1.12 -4.95 -7.48
N HIS A 55 -0.27 -5.31 -6.53
CA HIS A 55 1.18 -5.50 -6.74
C HIS A 55 1.60 -6.97 -6.63
N GLY A 56 0.64 -7.90 -6.71
CA GLY A 56 0.92 -9.34 -6.70
C GLY A 56 1.24 -9.89 -5.31
N TRP A 57 0.72 -9.26 -4.26
CA TRP A 57 0.86 -9.74 -2.88
C TRP A 57 -0.51 -10.15 -2.36
N TYR A 58 -0.52 -11.06 -1.39
CA TYR A 58 -1.72 -11.75 -0.96
C TYR A 58 -1.83 -11.72 0.55
N GLU A 59 -2.97 -11.26 1.05
CA GLU A 59 -3.43 -11.54 2.41
C GLU A 59 -3.96 -12.97 2.44
N LEU A 60 -3.51 -13.80 3.38
CA LEU A 60 -3.87 -15.22 3.43
C LEU A 60 -4.81 -15.51 4.60
N ASP A 61 -5.99 -16.06 4.30
CA ASP A 61 -7.01 -16.37 5.32
C ASP A 61 -6.52 -17.49 6.25
N ASN A 62 -5.81 -18.48 5.71
CA ASN A 62 -5.21 -19.58 6.48
C ASN A 62 -3.87 -19.22 7.16
N LEU A 63 -3.43 -17.98 7.07
CA LEU A 63 -2.24 -17.47 7.78
C LEU A 63 -2.61 -16.28 8.68
N ASN A 64 -3.78 -16.31 9.31
CA ASN A 64 -4.27 -15.25 10.20
C ASN A 64 -4.26 -13.84 9.57
N GLY A 65 -4.52 -13.75 8.25
CA GLY A 65 -4.47 -12.47 7.53
C GLY A 65 -3.06 -11.90 7.33
N ASN A 66 -2.00 -12.71 7.54
CA ASN A 66 -0.65 -12.29 7.19
C ASN A 66 -0.49 -12.16 5.66
N ILE A 67 0.46 -11.33 5.27
CA ILE A 67 0.71 -10.98 3.88
C ILE A 67 1.91 -11.76 3.34
N VAL A 68 1.81 -12.28 2.11
CA VAL A 68 2.93 -12.87 1.36
C VAL A 68 3.08 -12.24 -0.02
N CYS A 69 4.32 -12.19 -0.55
CA CYS A 69 4.54 -11.81 -1.94
C CYS A 69 4.28 -12.98 -2.89
N ASP A 70 4.08 -12.68 -4.17
CA ASP A 70 4.00 -13.62 -5.30
C ASP A 70 4.99 -14.79 -5.22
N ARG A 71 6.26 -14.50 -4.95
CA ARG A 71 7.33 -15.52 -4.90
C ARG A 71 7.23 -16.45 -3.71
N CYS A 72 6.54 -16.02 -2.67
CA CYS A 72 6.36 -16.78 -1.45
C CYS A 72 4.97 -17.41 -1.37
N LEU A 73 4.13 -17.31 -2.40
CA LEU A 73 2.82 -17.95 -2.42
C LEU A 73 2.98 -19.45 -2.66
N CYS A 74 2.35 -20.26 -1.82
CA CYS A 74 2.34 -21.71 -1.90
C CYS A 74 1.00 -22.23 -2.42
N ILE A 75 1.00 -23.43 -3.00
CA ILE A 75 -0.23 -24.07 -3.50
C ILE A 75 -1.28 -24.34 -2.41
N THR A 76 -0.85 -24.45 -1.16
CA THR A 76 -1.71 -24.67 0.01
C THR A 76 -2.26 -23.38 0.62
N ASP A 77 -1.84 -22.21 0.12
CA ASP A 77 -2.31 -20.94 0.65
C ASP A 77 -3.74 -20.65 0.19
N ILE A 78 -4.49 -19.91 1.02
CA ILE A 78 -5.85 -19.46 0.71
C ILE A 78 -5.83 -17.94 0.61
N PRO A 79 -5.64 -17.36 -0.60
CA PRO A 79 -5.58 -15.92 -0.78
C PRO A 79 -6.95 -15.28 -0.61
N ASN A 80 -6.99 -14.19 0.14
CA ASN A 80 -8.14 -13.33 0.22
C ASN A 80 -8.28 -12.53 -1.09
N ASN A 81 -9.17 -12.98 -1.97
CA ASN A 81 -9.38 -12.38 -3.29
C ASN A 81 -10.45 -11.28 -3.31
N ILE A 82 -10.92 -10.82 -2.14
CA ILE A 82 -11.95 -9.78 -2.07
C ILE A 82 -11.35 -8.44 -2.55
N MET A 83 -11.89 -7.94 -3.67
CA MET A 83 -11.61 -6.65 -4.28
C MET A 83 -12.93 -5.87 -4.34
N LEU A 84 -13.00 -4.66 -3.76
CA LEU A 84 -14.19 -3.80 -3.86
C LEU A 84 -13.99 -2.76 -4.96
N LYS A 85 -15.05 -2.47 -5.74
CA LYS A 85 -15.00 -1.55 -6.89
C LYS A 85 -14.50 -0.13 -6.56
N SER A 86 -14.83 0.38 -5.38
CA SER A 86 -14.33 1.69 -4.91
C SER A 86 -12.81 1.76 -4.76
N TYR A 87 -12.14 0.61 -4.69
CA TYR A 87 -10.70 0.51 -4.46
C TYR A 87 -9.88 0.64 -5.75
N ASP A 88 -10.41 0.22 -6.89
CA ASP A 88 -9.76 0.44 -8.19
C ASP A 88 -9.59 1.95 -8.46
N GLU A 89 -10.60 2.75 -8.09
CA GLU A 89 -10.54 4.20 -8.20
C GLU A 89 -9.48 4.82 -7.29
N TRP A 90 -9.34 4.33 -6.06
CA TRP A 90 -8.28 4.78 -5.15
C TRP A 90 -6.90 4.49 -5.71
N ILE A 91 -6.70 3.30 -6.26
CA ILE A 91 -5.41 2.89 -6.84
C ILE A 91 -5.09 3.72 -8.08
N LYS A 92 -6.08 4.05 -8.91
CA LYS A 92 -5.92 4.97 -10.04
C LYS A 92 -5.48 6.36 -9.57
N LYS A 93 -6.22 6.99 -8.66
CA LYS A 93 -5.90 8.33 -8.10
C LYS A 93 -4.51 8.34 -7.44
N TYR A 94 -4.15 7.26 -6.75
CA TYR A 94 -2.83 7.09 -6.14
C TYR A 94 -1.70 7.04 -7.18
N LYS A 95 -1.87 6.27 -8.26
CA LYS A 95 -0.89 6.19 -9.36
C LYS A 95 -0.70 7.55 -10.03
N GLU A 96 -1.78 8.27 -10.29
CA GLU A 96 -1.74 9.63 -10.85
C GLU A 96 -0.97 10.59 -9.94
N TRP A 97 -1.22 10.58 -8.63
CA TRP A 97 -0.48 11.38 -7.66
C TRP A 97 1.02 11.03 -7.62
N ARG A 98 1.37 9.75 -7.66
CA ARG A 98 2.78 9.28 -7.69
C ARG A 98 3.51 9.74 -8.94
N GLN A 99 2.85 9.68 -10.10
CA GLN A 99 3.43 10.15 -11.36
C GLN A 99 3.55 11.67 -11.40
N GLY A 100 2.55 12.39 -10.87
CA GLY A 100 2.57 13.85 -10.77
C GLY A 100 3.63 14.38 -9.80
N THR A 101 3.92 13.67 -8.71
CA THR A 101 5.04 14.01 -7.81
C THR A 101 6.40 13.73 -8.45
N THR A 102 6.52 12.67 -9.24
CA THR A 102 7.76 12.36 -9.98
C THR A 102 8.09 13.43 -11.03
N LYS A 103 7.08 13.98 -11.72
CA LYS A 103 7.26 15.06 -12.72
C LYS A 103 7.63 16.42 -12.12
N ARG A 104 7.43 16.65 -10.83
CA ARG A 104 7.77 17.92 -10.15
C ARG A 104 9.20 17.96 -9.59
N ILE A 105 9.95 16.87 -9.74
CA ILE A 105 11.31 16.70 -9.18
C ILE A 105 12.39 16.71 -10.29
N ILE A 106 12.02 16.99 -11.54
CA ILE A 106 12.96 17.12 -12.67
C ILE A 106 13.03 18.57 -13.10
#